data_AF-A0A2U3MYK9-F1
#
_entry.id   AF-A0A2U3MYK9-F1
#
_cell.length_a   1.000
_cell.length_b   1.000
_cell.length_c   1.000
_cell.angle_alpha   90.00
_cell.angle_beta   90.00
_cell.angle_gamma   90.00
#
_symmetry.space_group_name_H-M   'P 1'
#
loop_
_entity.id
_entity.type
_entity.pdbx_description
1 polymer ?
#
loop_
_entity_poly.entity_id
_entity_poly.type
_entity_poly.pdbx_seq_one_letter_code
_entity_poly.pdbx_strand_id
1 'polypeptide(L)'
;MDKELYVVWTSLLLLWFFSICSVLIKPDLIPYNWLAPIFKAITVAIPVYVFLFRIKNSLLMKSIKSANDLLIKTNETCINVFLDDDPQKTFKDIKKVSLYLTYLKSEVNNFPYGGPISALLFSKKMKFLKEYEREALKAYSDYYELITFDTIIENKTSTMTKEESEELIDRIIHSSTILSNILEKHLRKYI
;
A
#
# COMPACT_ATOMS: atom_id res chain seq x y z
N MET A 1 -8.53 12.63 19.09
CA MET A 1 -9.48 12.80 17.96
C MET A 1 -8.68 12.54 16.69
N ASP A 2 -8.96 11.43 16.00
CA ASP A 2 -8.12 10.98 14.89
C ASP A 2 -8.08 12.02 13.77
N LYS A 3 -6.86 12.40 13.36
CA LYS A 3 -6.63 13.30 12.22
C LYS A 3 -7.37 12.81 10.96
N GLU A 4 -7.59 11.51 10.84
CA GLU A 4 -8.35 10.91 9.74
C GLU A 4 -9.84 11.24 9.76
N LEU A 5 -10.47 11.24 10.95
CA LEU A 5 -11.87 11.61 11.10
C LEU A 5 -12.07 13.08 10.68
N TYR A 6 -11.14 13.94 11.08
CA TYR A 6 -11.14 15.36 10.69
C TYR A 6 -11.03 15.56 9.17
N VAL A 7 -10.21 14.77 8.48
CA VAL A 7 -10.06 14.85 7.01
C VAL A 7 -11.32 14.38 6.27
N VAL A 8 -11.97 13.32 6.77
CA VAL A 8 -13.25 12.83 6.21
C VAL A 8 -14.35 13.87 6.44
N TRP A 9 -14.47 14.41 7.65
CA TRP A 9 -15.47 15.43 7.98
C TRP A 9 -15.28 16.72 7.20
N THR A 10 -14.04 17.21 7.04
CA THR A 10 -13.77 18.41 6.24
C THR A 10 -14.08 18.22 4.76
N SER A 11 -13.84 17.01 4.22
CA SER A 11 -14.17 16.71 2.83
C SER A 11 -15.69 16.54 2.61
N LEU A 12 -16.40 15.95 3.58
CA LEU A 12 -17.87 15.89 3.59
C LEU A 12 -18.51 17.27 3.74
N LEU A 13 -17.95 18.13 4.60
CA LEU A 13 -18.38 19.53 4.77
C LEU A 13 -18.19 20.33 3.48
N LEU A 14 -17.07 20.15 2.76
CA LEU A 14 -16.86 20.77 1.46
C LEU A 14 -17.88 20.27 0.43
N LEU A 15 -18.12 18.96 0.34
CA LEU A 15 -19.14 18.40 -0.55
C LEU A 15 -20.54 18.93 -0.23
N TRP A 16 -20.89 19.01 1.04
CA TRP A 16 -22.17 19.55 1.50
C TRP A 16 -22.30 21.04 1.18
N PHE A 17 -21.24 21.84 1.42
CA PHE A 17 -21.19 23.26 1.10
C PHE A 17 -21.35 23.51 -0.40
N PHE A 18 -20.62 22.79 -1.25
CA PHE A 18 -20.75 22.91 -2.70
C PHE A 18 -22.12 22.46 -3.22
N SER A 19 -22.71 21.40 -2.63
CA SER A 19 -24.07 20.98 -2.93
C SER A 19 -25.08 22.09 -2.64
N ILE A 20 -24.97 22.73 -1.46
CA ILE A 20 -25.83 23.86 -1.07
C ILE A 20 -25.62 25.07 -1.98
N CYS A 21 -24.36 25.42 -2.29
CA CYS A 21 -24.07 26.50 -3.23
C CYS A 21 -24.66 26.22 -4.62
N SER A 22 -24.63 24.97 -5.10
CA SER A 22 -25.21 24.60 -6.40
C SER A 22 -26.75 24.72 -6.44
N VAL A 23 -27.42 24.56 -5.29
CA VAL A 23 -28.86 24.73 -5.11
C VAL A 23 -29.24 26.22 -4.94
N LEU A 24 -28.39 27.01 -4.29
CA LEU A 24 -28.61 28.44 -4.04
C LEU A 24 -28.34 29.35 -5.26
N ILE A 25 -27.60 28.87 -6.26
CA ILE A 25 -27.44 29.59 -7.54
C ILE A 25 -28.78 29.58 -8.28
N LYS A 26 -29.53 30.67 -8.12
CA LYS A 26 -30.75 30.94 -8.90
C LYS A 26 -30.38 31.04 -10.39
N PRO A 27 -31.12 30.35 -11.29
CA PRO A 27 -30.85 30.38 -12.72
C PRO A 27 -30.91 31.79 -13.32
N ASP A 28 -31.67 32.70 -12.70
CA ASP A 28 -31.91 34.07 -13.19
C ASP A 28 -30.68 35.00 -13.12
N LEU A 29 -29.60 34.60 -12.43
CA LEU A 29 -28.36 35.39 -12.35
C LEU A 29 -27.31 35.05 -13.43
N ILE A 30 -27.53 34.01 -14.25
CA ILE A 30 -26.60 33.62 -15.30
C ILE A 30 -27.17 34.09 -16.64
N PRO A 31 -26.59 35.12 -17.30
CA PRO A 31 -27.16 35.72 -18.53
C PRO A 31 -27.18 34.78 -19.76
N TYR A 32 -26.71 33.54 -19.61
CA TYR A 32 -26.67 32.51 -20.65
C TYR A 32 -27.30 31.21 -20.15
N ASN A 33 -28.61 31.04 -20.39
CA ASN A 33 -29.42 29.88 -19.96
C ASN A 33 -28.86 28.51 -20.36
N TRP A 34 -28.03 28.43 -21.41
CA TRP A 34 -27.43 27.18 -21.88
C TRP A 34 -26.12 26.81 -21.16
N LEU A 35 -25.45 27.76 -20.50
CA LEU A 35 -24.21 27.51 -19.73
C LEU A 35 -24.50 27.12 -18.27
N ALA A 36 -25.68 27.44 -17.75
CA ALA A 36 -26.11 27.07 -16.40
C ALA A 36 -25.98 25.56 -16.05
N PRO A 37 -26.38 24.60 -16.90
CA PRO A 37 -26.19 23.18 -16.60
C PRO A 37 -24.72 22.76 -16.59
N ILE A 38 -23.88 23.37 -17.43
CA ILE A 38 -22.43 23.11 -17.47
C ILE A 38 -21.77 23.62 -16.19
N PHE A 39 -22.12 24.84 -15.76
CA PHE A 39 -21.59 25.42 -14.53
C PHE A 39 -22.01 24.60 -13.30
N LYS A 40 -23.28 24.19 -13.22
CA LYS A 40 -23.77 23.27 -12.16
C LYS A 40 -23.02 21.94 -12.17
N ALA A 41 -22.83 21.34 -13.34
CA ALA A 41 -22.06 20.10 -13.48
C ALA A 41 -20.62 20.26 -13.01
N ILE A 42 -19.94 21.37 -13.35
CA ILE A 42 -18.57 21.67 -12.90
C ILE A 42 -18.51 21.86 -11.38
N THR A 43 -19.46 22.61 -10.80
CA THR A 43 -19.50 22.84 -9.34
C THR A 43 -19.71 21.58 -8.52
N VAL A 44 -20.33 20.54 -9.08
CA VAL A 44 -20.50 19.23 -8.43
C VAL A 44 -19.35 18.28 -8.77
N ALA A 45 -18.88 18.28 -10.02
CA ALA A 45 -17.84 17.37 -10.49
C ALA A 45 -16.47 17.64 -9.86
N ILE A 46 -16.09 18.92 -9.67
CA ILE A 46 -14.79 19.27 -9.08
C ILE A 46 -14.65 18.75 -7.63
N PRO A 47 -15.60 19.01 -6.71
CA PRO A 47 -15.51 18.47 -5.34
C PRO A 47 -15.51 16.95 -5.28
N VAL A 48 -16.33 16.29 -6.10
CA VAL A 48 -16.38 14.82 -6.18
C VAL A 48 -15.04 14.26 -6.69
N TYR A 49 -14.46 14.89 -7.72
CA TYR A 49 -13.14 14.52 -8.23
C TYR A 49 -12.06 14.67 -7.15
N VAL A 50 -12.01 15.80 -6.45
CA VAL A 50 -11.04 16.06 -5.38
C VAL A 50 -11.21 15.05 -4.23
N PHE A 51 -12.45 14.72 -3.88
CA PHE A 51 -12.76 13.71 -2.85
C PHE A 51 -12.24 12.33 -3.24
N LEU A 52 -12.56 11.86 -4.45
CA LEU A 52 -12.09 10.57 -4.97
C LEU A 52 -10.56 10.53 -5.06
N PHE A 53 -9.93 11.63 -5.50
CA PHE A 53 -8.47 11.75 -5.55
C PHE A 53 -7.84 11.63 -4.16
N ARG A 54 -8.42 12.27 -3.14
CA ARG A 54 -7.93 12.18 -1.75
C ARG A 54 -8.08 10.78 -1.16
N ILE A 55 -9.24 10.13 -1.37
CA ILE A 55 -9.45 8.75 -0.93
C ILE A 55 -8.42 7.83 -1.57
N LYS A 56 -8.22 7.95 -2.88
CA LYS A 56 -7.25 7.17 -3.64
C LYS A 56 -5.83 7.28 -3.04
N ASN A 57 -5.37 8.50 -2.77
CA ASN A 57 -4.03 8.74 -2.24
C ASN A 57 -3.89 8.25 -0.78
N SER A 58 -4.94 8.40 0.03
CA SER A 58 -4.98 7.88 1.40
C SER A 58 -4.87 6.35 1.42
N LEU A 59 -5.65 5.66 0.57
CA LEU A 59 -5.59 4.20 0.46
C LEU A 59 -4.22 3.71 -0.01
N LEU A 60 -3.63 4.39 -0.99
CA LEU A 60 -2.29 4.07 -1.48
C LEU A 60 -1.23 4.20 -0.37
N MET A 61 -1.24 5.32 0.35
CA MET A 61 -0.30 5.55 1.46
C MET A 61 -0.46 4.49 2.57
N LYS A 62 -1.71 4.14 2.91
CA LYS A 62 -1.99 3.10 3.90
C LYS A 62 -1.47 1.72 3.47
N SER A 63 -1.71 1.34 2.22
CA SER A 63 -1.25 0.06 1.67
C SER A 63 0.29 -0.03 1.67
N ILE A 64 0.99 1.03 1.23
CA ILE A 64 2.46 1.06 1.22
C ILE A 64 3.01 0.99 2.63
N LYS A 65 2.44 1.78 3.56
CA LYS A 65 2.86 1.77 4.95
C LYS A 65 2.65 0.40 5.61
N SER A 66 1.50 -0.22 5.37
CA SER A 66 1.16 -1.55 5.88
C SER A 66 2.17 -2.61 5.40
N ALA A 67 2.47 -2.61 4.09
CA ALA A 67 3.46 -3.51 3.51
C ALA A 67 4.88 -3.27 4.05
N ASN A 68 5.30 -2.01 4.17
CA ASN A 68 6.60 -1.65 4.75
C ASN A 68 6.72 -2.02 6.23
N ASP A 69 5.68 -1.79 7.03
CA ASP A 69 5.64 -2.18 8.45
C ASP A 69 5.75 -3.71 8.60
N LEU A 70 5.14 -4.48 7.70
CA LEU A 70 5.27 -5.94 7.66
C LEU A 70 6.66 -6.39 7.20
N LEU A 71 7.26 -5.72 6.21
CA LEU A 71 8.63 -6.00 5.78
C LEU A 71 9.64 -5.81 6.91
N ILE A 72 9.55 -4.70 7.64
CA ILE A 72 10.44 -4.42 8.78
C ILE A 72 10.28 -5.51 9.85
N LYS A 73 9.03 -5.84 10.24
CA LYS A 73 8.76 -6.90 11.22
C LYS A 73 9.27 -8.27 10.78
N THR A 74 9.14 -8.57 9.49
CA THR A 74 9.63 -9.84 8.92
C THR A 74 11.16 -9.88 9.00
N ASN A 75 11.85 -8.82 8.57
CA ASN A 75 13.30 -8.71 8.64
C ASN A 75 13.83 -8.81 10.08
N GLU A 76 13.25 -8.04 11.02
CA GLU A 76 13.64 -8.08 12.43
C GLU A 76 13.49 -9.50 13.01
N THR A 77 12.37 -10.17 12.71
CA THR A 77 12.12 -11.53 13.20
C THR A 77 13.06 -12.54 12.55
N CYS A 78 13.34 -12.41 11.24
CA CYS A 78 14.32 -13.23 10.54
C CYS A 78 15.72 -13.06 11.13
N ILE A 79 16.19 -11.83 11.34
CA ILE A 79 17.50 -11.57 11.92
C ILE A 79 17.61 -12.18 13.32
N ASN A 80 16.59 -12.02 14.16
CA ASN A 80 16.57 -12.66 15.49
C ASN A 80 16.65 -14.20 15.39
N VAL A 81 15.99 -14.79 14.38
CA VAL A 81 16.04 -16.23 14.11
C VAL A 81 17.44 -16.71 13.69
N PHE A 82 18.26 -15.85 13.08
CA PHE A 82 19.67 -16.12 12.74
C PHE A 82 20.63 -15.96 13.91
N LEU A 83 20.33 -15.05 14.84
CA LEU A 83 21.23 -14.68 15.94
C LEU A 83 20.94 -15.42 17.25
N ASP A 84 19.73 -15.96 17.44
CA ASP A 84 19.36 -16.70 18.66
C ASP A 84 19.72 -18.19 18.58
N ASP A 85 20.47 -18.66 19.59
CA ASP A 85 20.79 -20.07 19.77
C ASP A 85 19.67 -20.89 20.47
N ASP A 86 18.61 -20.25 20.96
CA ASP A 86 17.50 -20.93 21.66
C ASP A 86 16.49 -21.56 20.69
N PRO A 87 16.45 -22.90 20.55
CA PRO A 87 15.64 -23.59 19.57
C PRO A 87 14.12 -23.44 19.79
N GLN A 88 13.65 -23.28 21.04
CA GLN A 88 12.22 -23.14 21.32
C GLN A 88 11.71 -21.75 20.92
N LYS A 89 12.49 -20.72 21.22
CA LYS A 89 12.24 -19.34 20.80
C LYS A 89 12.29 -19.23 19.28
N THR A 90 13.29 -19.84 18.64
CA THR A 90 13.42 -19.79 17.18
C THR A 90 12.23 -20.44 16.48
N PHE A 91 11.72 -21.58 16.95
CA PHE A 91 10.57 -22.24 16.32
C PHE A 91 9.30 -21.38 16.36
N LYS A 92 9.08 -20.67 17.47
CA LYS A 92 7.98 -19.71 17.60
C LYS A 92 8.15 -18.54 16.63
N ASP A 93 9.38 -18.05 16.47
CA ASP A 93 9.68 -16.91 15.61
C ASP A 93 9.64 -17.28 14.12
N ILE A 94 10.03 -18.49 13.73
CA ILE A 94 9.82 -19.04 12.37
C ILE A 94 8.33 -19.04 11.99
N LYS A 95 7.45 -19.48 12.89
CA LYS A 95 6.00 -19.42 12.66
C LYS A 95 5.49 -17.99 12.47
N LYS A 96 6.05 -17.02 13.20
CA LYS A 96 5.71 -15.61 13.02
C LYS A 96 6.20 -15.08 11.66
N VAL A 97 7.42 -15.41 11.25
CA VAL A 97 7.95 -15.05 9.92
C VAL A 97 7.02 -15.56 8.82
N SER A 98 6.63 -16.83 8.87
CA SER A 98 5.67 -17.41 7.91
C SER A 98 4.33 -16.68 7.89
N LEU A 99 3.82 -16.30 9.07
CA LEU A 99 2.59 -15.52 9.17
C LEU A 99 2.74 -14.11 8.57
N TYR A 100 3.85 -13.42 8.86
CA TYR A 100 4.13 -12.10 8.31
C TYR A 100 4.31 -12.13 6.79
N LEU A 101 4.98 -13.15 6.25
CA LEU A 101 5.08 -13.37 4.82
C LEU A 101 3.70 -13.57 4.17
N THR A 102 2.80 -14.30 4.84
CA THR A 102 1.42 -14.51 4.36
C THR A 102 0.65 -13.20 4.32
N TYR A 103 0.76 -12.37 5.37
CA TYR A 103 0.13 -11.05 5.39
C TYR A 103 0.75 -10.11 4.36
N LEU A 104 2.07 -10.12 4.20
CA LEU A 104 2.77 -9.32 3.20
C LEU A 104 2.32 -9.71 1.78
N LYS A 105 2.15 -11.00 1.50
CA LYS A 105 1.58 -11.48 0.22
C LYS A 105 0.20 -10.89 -0.03
N SER A 106 -0.65 -10.88 1.00
CA SER A 106 -1.99 -10.30 0.91
C SER A 106 -1.93 -8.80 0.62
N GLU A 107 -1.06 -8.05 1.30
CA GLU A 107 -0.89 -6.62 1.05
C GLU A 107 -0.37 -6.34 -0.37
N VAL A 108 0.60 -7.10 -0.85
CA VAL A 108 1.15 -6.97 -2.21
C VAL A 108 0.11 -7.36 -3.28
N ASN A 109 -0.66 -8.44 -3.07
CA ASN A 109 -1.75 -8.84 -3.97
C ASN A 109 -2.88 -7.81 -4.04
N ASN A 110 -3.14 -7.10 -2.95
CA ASN A 110 -4.19 -6.08 -2.90
C ASN A 110 -3.69 -4.68 -3.30
N PHE A 111 -2.40 -4.54 -3.58
CA PHE A 111 -1.78 -3.31 -4.04
C PHE A 111 -2.33 -2.90 -5.43
N PRO A 112 -2.52 -1.61 -5.74
CA PRO A 112 -2.24 -0.43 -4.91
C PRO A 112 -3.38 0.08 -4.02
N TYR A 113 -4.58 -0.50 -4.10
CA TYR A 113 -5.79 0.12 -3.53
C TYR A 113 -6.51 -0.70 -2.47
N GLY A 114 -5.95 -1.83 -2.01
CA GLY A 114 -6.51 -2.60 -0.91
C GLY A 114 -7.71 -3.47 -1.29
N GLY A 115 -7.83 -3.90 -2.55
CA GLY A 115 -8.82 -4.92 -2.97
C GLY A 115 -9.64 -4.59 -4.23
N PRO A 116 -10.58 -5.47 -4.60
CA PRO A 116 -11.26 -5.45 -5.90
C PRO A 116 -12.21 -4.24 -6.08
N ILE A 117 -12.85 -3.76 -5.00
CA ILE A 117 -13.82 -2.65 -5.07
C ILE A 117 -13.12 -1.34 -5.40
N SER A 118 -11.99 -1.07 -4.73
CA SER A 118 -11.18 0.12 -4.98
C SER A 118 -10.45 0.04 -6.31
N ALA A 119 -10.01 -1.16 -6.72
CA ALA A 119 -9.47 -1.40 -8.06
C ALA A 119 -10.47 -1.01 -9.16
N LEU A 120 -11.75 -1.39 -9.03
CA LEU A 120 -12.81 -1.01 -9.99
C LEU A 120 -13.02 0.51 -10.06
N LEU A 121 -13.08 1.18 -8.91
CA LEU A 121 -13.32 2.63 -8.82
C LEU A 121 -12.17 3.47 -9.40
N PHE A 122 -10.93 2.98 -9.33
CA PHE A 122 -9.74 3.72 -9.77
C PHE A 122 -9.08 3.14 -11.05
N SER A 123 -9.76 2.21 -11.74
CA SER A 123 -9.25 1.40 -12.86
C SER A 123 -8.93 2.13 -14.17
N LYS A 124 -9.19 3.44 -14.30
CA LYS A 124 -9.03 4.18 -15.57
C LYS A 124 -7.62 4.10 -16.19
N LYS A 125 -6.58 3.65 -15.45
CA LYS A 125 -5.22 3.39 -15.95
C LYS A 125 -4.79 1.91 -15.76
N MET A 126 -5.65 0.97 -16.17
CA MET A 126 -5.50 -0.47 -15.91
C MET A 126 -4.18 -1.10 -16.41
N LYS A 127 -3.60 -0.66 -17.53
CA LYS A 127 -2.35 -1.24 -18.06
C LYS A 127 -1.14 -0.93 -17.18
N PHE A 128 -1.03 0.32 -16.74
CA PHE A 128 0.08 0.79 -15.91
C PHE A 128 0.03 0.17 -14.50
N LEU A 129 -1.17 0.08 -13.92
CA LEU A 129 -1.34 -0.52 -12.59
C LEU A 129 -0.94 -2.00 -12.58
N LYS A 130 -1.31 -2.77 -13.62
CA LYS A 130 -0.94 -4.18 -13.76
C LYS A 130 0.57 -4.41 -13.90
N GLU A 131 1.29 -3.47 -14.51
CA GLU A 131 2.74 -3.57 -14.65
C GLU A 131 3.44 -3.40 -13.30
N TYR A 132 2.97 -2.47 -12.47
CA TYR A 132 3.48 -2.26 -11.11
C TYR A 132 3.11 -3.40 -10.17
N GLU A 133 1.88 -3.89 -10.25
CA GLU A 133 1.45 -5.07 -9.51
C GLU A 133 2.36 -6.26 -9.83
N ARG A 134 2.67 -6.48 -11.11
CA ARG A 134 3.61 -7.51 -11.55
C ARG A 134 5.03 -7.26 -11.03
N GLU A 135 5.53 -6.02 -11.08
CA GLU A 135 6.86 -5.64 -10.56
C GLU A 135 6.95 -5.90 -9.04
N ALA A 136 5.93 -5.52 -8.29
CA ALA A 136 5.85 -5.73 -6.84
C ALA A 136 5.70 -7.21 -6.47
N LEU A 137 4.88 -7.97 -7.21
CA LEU A 137 4.74 -9.41 -7.01
C LEU A 137 6.04 -10.16 -7.29
N LYS A 138 6.76 -9.75 -8.34
CA LYS A 138 8.07 -10.34 -8.65
C LYS A 138 9.06 -10.06 -7.53
N ALA A 139 9.21 -8.81 -7.10
CA ALA A 139 10.11 -8.46 -6.00
C ALA A 139 9.72 -9.13 -4.67
N TYR A 140 8.42 -9.32 -4.42
CA TYR A 140 7.94 -10.12 -3.30
C TYR A 140 8.33 -11.60 -3.44
N SER A 141 8.22 -12.19 -4.63
CA SER A 141 8.65 -13.57 -4.88
C SER A 141 10.14 -13.76 -4.59
N ASP A 142 10.98 -12.85 -5.10
CA ASP A 142 12.44 -12.89 -4.88
C ASP A 142 12.76 -12.79 -3.37
N TYR A 143 12.08 -11.90 -2.65
CA TYR A 143 12.19 -11.76 -1.20
C TYR A 143 11.67 -13.00 -0.44
N TYR A 144 10.55 -13.56 -0.86
CA TYR A 144 9.95 -14.75 -0.25
C TYR A 144 10.85 -15.96 -0.41
N GLU A 145 11.44 -16.16 -1.58
CA GLU A 145 12.39 -17.25 -1.85
C GLU A 145 13.63 -17.14 -0.95
N LEU A 146 14.17 -15.93 -0.81
CA LEU A 146 15.25 -15.67 0.15
C LEU A 146 14.84 -16.05 1.57
N ILE A 147 13.61 -15.72 1.99
CA ILE A 147 13.11 -16.01 3.35
C ILE A 147 12.71 -17.48 3.59
N THR A 148 12.48 -18.26 2.54
CA THR A 148 11.95 -19.63 2.67
C THR A 148 12.98 -20.70 2.29
N PHE A 149 13.61 -20.56 1.13
CA PHE A 149 14.57 -21.51 0.60
C PHE A 149 15.98 -21.26 1.14
N ASP A 150 16.39 -19.98 1.17
CA ASP A 150 17.77 -19.62 1.58
C ASP A 150 17.91 -19.47 3.11
N THR A 151 16.81 -19.24 3.84
CA THR A 151 16.84 -18.83 5.27
C THR A 151 15.95 -19.68 6.19
N ILE A 152 16.47 -20.80 6.67
CA ILE A 152 16.00 -21.40 7.93
C ILE A 152 14.64 -22.14 7.92
N ILE A 153 13.60 -21.80 7.12
CA ILE A 153 12.31 -22.52 7.23
C ILE A 153 12.44 -23.99 6.79
N GLU A 154 13.18 -24.26 5.72
CA GLU A 154 13.44 -25.63 5.25
C GLU A 154 14.83 -26.16 5.64
N ASN A 155 15.85 -25.30 5.79
CA ASN A 155 17.26 -25.72 5.81
C ASN A 155 17.97 -25.61 7.17
N LYS A 156 17.25 -25.45 8.30
CA LYS A 156 17.89 -25.28 9.63
C LYS A 156 18.71 -26.49 10.12
N THR A 157 18.70 -27.61 9.39
CA THR A 157 19.54 -28.78 9.65
C THR A 157 20.96 -28.67 9.12
N SER A 158 21.26 -27.73 8.21
CA SER A 158 22.64 -27.44 7.80
C SER A 158 23.24 -26.40 8.74
N THR A 159 24.32 -26.76 9.42
CA THR A 159 25.16 -25.84 10.19
C THR A 159 25.72 -24.78 9.25
N MET A 160 25.05 -23.62 9.16
CA MET A 160 25.60 -22.44 8.50
C MET A 160 26.68 -21.83 9.38
N THR A 161 27.75 -21.38 8.74
CA THR A 161 28.79 -20.56 9.38
C THR A 161 28.26 -19.16 9.66
N LYS A 162 28.91 -18.43 10.57
CA LYS A 162 28.55 -17.05 10.88
C LYS A 162 28.64 -16.14 9.64
N GLU A 163 29.65 -16.34 8.80
CA GLU A 163 29.85 -15.57 7.57
C GLU A 163 28.72 -15.79 6.56
N GLU A 164 28.29 -17.04 6.36
CA GLU A 164 27.12 -17.35 5.51
C GLU A 164 25.83 -16.73 6.07
N SER A 165 25.67 -16.70 7.39
CA SER A 165 24.49 -16.07 8.02
C SER A 165 24.46 -14.55 7.84
N GLU A 166 25.62 -13.89 7.88
CA GLU A 166 25.75 -12.45 7.69
C GLU A 166 25.47 -12.07 6.22
N GLU A 167 26.03 -12.79 5.25
CA GLU A 167 25.78 -12.57 3.82
C GLU A 167 24.28 -12.72 3.47
N LEU A 168 23.64 -13.70 4.07
CA LEU A 168 22.23 -13.98 3.89
C LEU A 168 21.34 -12.89 4.47
N ILE A 169 21.66 -12.37 5.66
CA ILE A 169 20.97 -11.22 6.27
C ILE A 169 21.08 -10.01 5.35
N ASP A 170 22.27 -9.74 4.80
CA ASP A 170 22.48 -8.62 3.86
C ASP A 170 21.63 -8.78 2.59
N ARG A 171 21.54 -10.00 2.04
CA ARG A 171 20.66 -10.30 0.89
C ARG A 171 19.18 -10.09 1.22
N ILE A 172 18.71 -10.50 2.39
CA ILE A 172 17.33 -10.28 2.85
C ILE A 172 17.03 -8.78 2.95
N ILE A 173 17.92 -8.01 3.60
CA ILE A 173 17.77 -6.56 3.76
C ILE A 173 17.76 -5.89 2.38
N HIS A 174 18.67 -6.26 1.50
CA HIS A 174 18.73 -5.72 0.14
C HIS A 174 17.44 -5.98 -0.64
N SER A 175 16.95 -7.22 -0.64
CA SER A 175 15.71 -7.58 -1.34
C SER A 175 14.48 -6.89 -0.74
N SER A 176 14.41 -6.75 0.59
CA SER A 176 13.34 -6.00 1.24
C SER A 176 13.32 -4.52 0.82
N THR A 177 14.51 -3.94 0.65
CA THR A 177 14.68 -2.55 0.20
C THR A 177 14.23 -2.38 -1.25
N ILE A 178 14.51 -3.36 -2.13
CA ILE A 178 14.00 -3.37 -3.51
C ILE A 178 12.47 -3.37 -3.52
N LEU A 179 11.84 -4.28 -2.75
CA LEU A 179 10.38 -4.34 -2.69
C LEU A 179 9.78 -3.03 -2.14
N SER A 180 10.34 -2.49 -1.06
CA SER A 180 9.91 -1.21 -0.48
C SER A 180 10.01 -0.07 -1.50
N ASN A 181 11.13 0.03 -2.23
CA ASN A 181 11.33 1.03 -3.27
C ASN A 181 10.31 0.92 -4.42
N ILE A 182 9.96 -0.30 -4.85
CA ILE A 182 8.94 -0.52 -5.89
C ILE A 182 7.56 -0.05 -5.41
N LEU A 183 7.20 -0.36 -4.16
CA LEU A 183 5.95 0.09 -3.55
C LEU A 183 5.89 1.63 -3.46
N GLU A 184 6.97 2.26 -3.03
CA GLU A 184 7.08 3.72 -2.89
C GLU A 184 7.16 4.48 -4.22
N LYS A 185 7.74 3.88 -5.26
CA LYS A 185 7.81 4.47 -6.62
C LYS A 185 6.43 4.88 -7.13
N HIS A 186 5.37 4.18 -6.69
CA HIS A 186 4.00 4.54 -7.01
C HIS A 186 3.55 5.83 -6.28
N LEU A 187 3.91 6.06 -5.02
CA LEU A 187 3.62 7.31 -4.30
C LEU A 187 4.19 8.53 -5.04
N ARG A 188 5.45 8.46 -5.45
CA ARG A 188 6.15 9.60 -6.09
C ARG A 188 5.60 10.00 -7.46
N LYS A 189 4.85 9.10 -8.12
CA LYS A 189 4.27 9.38 -9.44
C LYS A 189 2.87 10.02 -9.38
N TYR A 190 2.22 10.00 -8.21
CA TYR A 190 0.85 10.50 -8.02
C TYR A 190 0.73 11.63 -6.98
N ILE A 191 1.83 11.97 -6.29
CA ILE A 191 2.03 13.24 -5.56
C ILE A 191 2.62 14.25 -6.53
#